data_AF-A0A959XUU2-F1
#
_entry.id   AF-A0A959XUU2-F1
#
_cell.length_a   1.000
_cell.length_b   1.000
_cell.length_c   1.000
_cell.angle_alpha   90.00
_cell.angle_beta   90.00
_cell.angle_gamma   90.00
#
_symmetry.space_group_name_H-M   'P 1'
#
loop_
_entity.id
_entity.type
_entity.pdbx_description
1 polymer ?
#
loop_
_entity_poly.entity_id
_entity_poly.type
_entity_poly.pdbx_seq_one_letter_code
_entity_poly.pdbx_strand_id
1 'polypeptide(L)'
;MAPTSQDTTDYFEEEPRTWNAKAIAAAPVAAATLALGFGLQSVIILLVGGAIAFTLGLIGSRQCRDRGNRGKGFALAGMIIGGAALFLSLVVFIVAA
;
A
#
# COMPACT_ATOMS: atom_id res chain seq x y z
N MET A 1 -21.76 7.31 -49.04
CA MET A 1 -20.57 7.60 -48.23
C MET A 1 -20.75 6.80 -46.94
N ALA A 2 -20.04 5.68 -46.79
CA ALA A 2 -20.21 4.80 -45.63
C ALA A 2 -19.52 5.44 -44.40
N PRO A 3 -20.13 5.39 -43.20
CA PRO A 3 -19.47 5.87 -41.99
C PRO A 3 -18.24 4.99 -41.72
N THR A 4 -17.08 5.63 -41.67
CA THR A 4 -15.79 4.99 -41.36
C THR A 4 -15.81 4.47 -39.93
N SER A 5 -15.47 3.19 -39.76
CA SER A 5 -15.48 2.42 -38.50
C SER A 5 -14.44 2.86 -37.44
N GLN A 6 -13.95 4.10 -37.51
CA GLN A 6 -12.90 4.61 -36.62
C GLN A 6 -13.43 5.19 -35.31
N ASP A 7 -14.74 5.41 -35.18
CA ASP A 7 -15.31 6.20 -34.07
C ASP A 7 -15.68 5.36 -32.82
N THR A 8 -15.49 4.04 -32.85
CA THR A 8 -15.85 3.17 -31.71
C THR A 8 -14.67 2.68 -30.87
N THR A 9 -13.43 2.79 -31.37
CA THR A 9 -12.24 2.34 -30.65
C THR A 9 -11.70 3.37 -29.66
N ASP A 10 -11.92 4.66 -29.91
CA ASP A 10 -11.41 5.74 -29.04
C ASP A 10 -12.17 5.86 -27.71
N TYR A 11 -13.37 5.30 -27.59
CA TYR A 11 -14.14 5.28 -26.35
C TYR A 11 -13.52 4.39 -25.25
N PHE A 12 -12.55 3.54 -25.58
CA PHE A 12 -11.89 2.64 -24.63
C PHE A 12 -10.43 2.98 -24.33
N GLU A 13 -9.92 4.12 -24.80
CA GLU A 13 -8.62 4.61 -24.35
C GLU A 13 -8.74 5.11 -22.90
N GLU A 14 -8.71 4.19 -21.93
CA GLU A 14 -8.46 4.55 -20.53
C GLU A 14 -7.15 5.35 -20.50
N GLU A 15 -7.22 6.64 -20.15
CA GLU A 15 -6.03 7.48 -19.92
C GLU A 15 -4.96 6.67 -19.18
N PRO A 16 -3.67 6.71 -19.60
CA PRO A 16 -2.62 5.88 -19.03
C PRO A 16 -2.50 6.15 -17.52
N ARG A 17 -3.16 5.32 -16.71
CA ARG A 17 -3.18 5.45 -15.25
C ARG A 17 -1.76 5.36 -14.73
N THR A 18 -1.26 6.47 -14.23
CA THR A 18 0.09 6.56 -13.68
C THR A 18 0.22 5.65 -12.44
N TRP A 19 1.34 4.94 -12.34
CA TRP A 19 1.61 4.07 -11.19
C TRP A 19 1.96 4.92 -9.97
N ASN A 20 1.36 4.59 -8.83
CA ASN A 20 1.71 5.26 -7.58
C ASN A 20 2.89 4.58 -6.89
N ALA A 21 4.08 5.18 -6.98
CA ALA A 21 5.30 4.68 -6.34
C ALA A 21 5.14 4.44 -4.84
N LYS A 22 4.37 5.27 -4.12
CA LYS A 22 4.12 5.11 -2.68
C LYS A 22 3.28 3.87 -2.38
N ALA A 23 2.27 3.61 -3.22
CA ALA A 23 1.43 2.43 -3.10
C ALA A 23 2.23 1.15 -3.35
N ILE A 24 3.11 1.15 -4.36
CA ILE A 24 3.99 0.02 -4.66
C ILE A 24 4.99 -0.20 -3.52
N ALA A 25 5.59 0.88 -3.00
CA ALA A 25 6.60 0.81 -1.95
C ALA A 25 6.03 0.35 -0.59
N ALA A 26 4.72 0.55 -0.34
CA ALA A 26 4.09 0.14 0.92
C ALA A 26 4.21 -1.37 1.18
N ALA A 27 4.11 -2.21 0.14
CA ALA A 27 4.20 -3.66 0.27
C ALA A 27 5.60 -4.18 0.69
N PRO A 28 6.70 -3.85 -0.01
CA PRO A 28 8.04 -4.27 0.40
C PRO A 28 8.46 -3.66 1.74
N VAL A 29 8.03 -2.43 2.06
CA VAL A 29 8.30 -1.83 3.38
C VAL A 29 7.60 -2.60 4.50
N ALA A 30 6.35 -3.01 4.29
CA ALA A 30 5.64 -3.84 5.26
C ALA A 30 6.31 -5.22 5.45
N ALA A 31 6.72 -5.86 4.34
CA ALA A 31 7.43 -7.14 4.38
C ALA A 31 8.78 -7.03 5.11
N ALA A 32 9.57 -5.99 4.80
CA ALA A 32 10.86 -5.74 5.44
C ALA A 32 10.69 -5.47 6.95
N THR A 33 9.65 -4.72 7.33
CA THR A 33 9.32 -4.47 8.73
C THR A 33 9.08 -5.76 9.50
N LEU A 34 8.27 -6.67 8.94
CA LEU A 34 8.01 -7.96 9.58
C LEU A 34 9.29 -8.80 9.66
N ALA A 35 10.05 -8.88 8.57
CA ALA A 35 11.28 -9.66 8.54
C ALA A 35 12.30 -9.18 9.57
N LEU A 36 12.54 -7.86 9.66
CA LEU A 36 13.48 -7.28 10.62
C LEU A 36 12.92 -7.32 12.05
N GLY A 37 11.64 -7.02 12.22
CA GLY A 37 10.98 -6.98 13.52
C GLY A 37 10.95 -8.34 14.21
N PHE A 38 10.55 -9.39 13.48
CA PHE A 38 10.60 -10.76 14.00
C PHE A 38 12.02 -11.31 14.04
N GLY A 39 12.86 -11.04 13.03
CA GLY A 39 14.23 -11.54 12.97
C GLY A 39 15.12 -11.01 14.09
N LEU A 40 14.92 -9.76 14.51
CA LEU A 40 15.66 -9.13 15.61
C LEU A 40 14.88 -9.14 16.93
N GLN A 41 13.69 -9.76 16.97
CA GLN A 41 12.78 -9.77 18.13
C GLN A 41 12.58 -8.37 18.74
N SER A 42 12.55 -7.33 17.89
CA SER A 42 12.50 -5.94 18.33
C SER A 42 11.10 -5.38 18.17
N VAL A 43 10.41 -5.23 19.30
CA VAL A 43 9.08 -4.60 19.36
C VAL A 43 9.12 -3.17 18.83
N ILE A 44 10.21 -2.44 19.06
CA ILE A 44 10.39 -1.06 18.58
C ILE A 44 10.39 -1.02 17.05
N ILE A 45 11.06 -1.97 16.38
CA ILE A 45 11.11 -2.03 14.91
C ILE A 45 9.72 -2.35 14.35
N LEU A 46 8.98 -3.28 14.96
CA LEU A 46 7.62 -3.58 14.52
C LEU A 46 6.66 -2.39 14.72
N LEU A 47 6.84 -1.62 15.78
CA LEU A 47 6.00 -0.46 16.10
C LEU A 47 6.29 0.71 15.15
N VAL A 48 7.56 1.09 15.00
CA VAL A 48 7.99 2.19 14.12
C VAL A 48 7.82 1.80 12.64
N GLY A 49 8.32 0.63 12.25
CA GLY A 49 8.19 0.14 10.87
C GLY A 49 6.73 -0.13 10.50
N GLY A 50 5.92 -0.64 11.44
CA GLY A 50 4.49 -0.86 11.24
C GLY A 50 3.75 0.46 11.00
N ALA A 51 4.09 1.51 11.76
CA ALA A 51 3.54 2.85 11.55
C ALA A 51 3.92 3.44 10.19
N ILE A 52 5.17 3.25 9.76
CA ILE A 52 5.64 3.71 8.44
C ILE A 52 4.92 2.95 7.32
N ALA A 53 4.85 1.61 7.40
CA ALA A 53 4.14 0.79 6.42
C ALA A 53 2.64 1.15 6.34
N PHE A 54 2.00 1.36 7.48
CA PHE A 54 0.61 1.77 7.57
C PHE A 54 0.37 3.14 6.93
N THR A 55 1.20 4.15 7.26
CA THR A 55 1.07 5.50 6.70
C THR A 55 1.34 5.54 5.20
N LEU A 56 2.34 4.79 4.70
CA LEU A 56 2.56 4.62 3.26
C LEU A 56 1.35 3.96 2.57
N GLY A 57 0.78 2.92 3.17
CA GLY A 57 -0.44 2.28 2.68
C GLY A 57 -1.62 3.26 2.63
N LEU A 58 -1.77 4.12 3.64
CA LEU A 58 -2.85 5.12 3.74
C LEU A 58 -2.71 6.22 2.71
N ILE A 59 -1.51 6.77 2.55
CA ILE A 59 -1.20 7.77 1.52
C ILE A 59 -1.36 7.16 0.12
N GLY A 60 -0.83 5.96 -0.11
CA GLY A 60 -0.95 5.24 -1.37
C GLY A 60 -2.40 4.96 -1.74
N SER A 61 -3.22 4.54 -0.76
CA SER A 61 -4.64 4.24 -0.95
C SER A 61 -5.44 5.49 -1.29
N ARG A 62 -5.24 6.60 -0.55
CA ARG A 62 -5.87 7.89 -0.84
C ARG A 62 -5.50 8.41 -2.22
N GLN A 63 -4.23 8.36 -2.59
CA GLN A 63 -3.77 8.80 -3.91
C GLN A 63 -4.28 7.91 -5.05
N CYS A 64 -4.37 6.59 -4.86
CA CYS A 64 -5.01 5.69 -5.83
C CYS A 64 -6.51 5.95 -5.97
N ARG A 65 -7.19 6.34 -4.90
CA ARG A 65 -8.61 6.71 -4.92
C ARG A 65 -8.85 8.06 -5.60
N ASP A 66 -8.08 9.07 -5.22
CA ASP A 66 -8.33 10.46 -5.60
C ASP A 66 -7.77 10.79 -6.99
N ARG A 67 -6.73 10.08 -7.48
CA ARG A 67 -6.11 10.32 -8.80
C ARG A 67 -6.38 9.21 -9.81
N GLY A 68 -7.18 8.20 -9.48
CA GLY A 68 -7.42 7.06 -10.36
C GLY A 68 -6.19 6.18 -10.63
N ASN A 69 -5.11 6.34 -9.85
CA ASN A 69 -3.83 5.66 -10.10
C ASN A 69 -3.87 4.14 -9.86
N ARG A 70 -3.14 3.39 -10.69
CA ARG A 70 -2.92 1.93 -10.51
C ARG A 70 -2.07 1.67 -9.26
N GLY A 71 -2.32 0.55 -8.59
CA GLY A 71 -1.59 0.14 -7.37
C GLY A 71 -2.40 0.10 -6.07
N LYS A 72 -3.73 0.26 -6.12
CA LYS A 72 -4.61 0.25 -4.95
C LYS A 72 -4.48 -1.03 -4.10
N GLY A 73 -4.25 -2.18 -4.75
CA GLY A 73 -4.02 -3.45 -4.06
C GLY A 73 -2.75 -3.47 -3.20
N PHE A 74 -1.64 -2.90 -3.69
CA PHE A 74 -0.40 -2.81 -2.91
C PHE A 74 -0.52 -1.85 -1.72
N ALA A 75 -1.23 -0.73 -1.91
CA ALA A 75 -1.52 0.19 -0.82
C ALA A 75 -2.37 -0.46 0.28
N LEU A 76 -3.40 -1.24 -0.12
CA LEU A 76 -4.23 -1.98 0.82
C LEU A 76 -3.42 -3.05 1.57
N ALA A 77 -2.58 -3.81 0.85
CA ALA A 77 -1.72 -4.81 1.45
C ALA A 77 -0.75 -4.20 2.47
N GLY A 78 -0.07 -3.10 2.11
CA GLY A 78 0.82 -2.39 3.03
C GLY A 78 0.10 -1.84 4.27
N MET A 79 -1.14 -1.36 4.09
CA MET A 79 -1.97 -0.89 5.20
C MET A 79 -2.39 -2.02 6.14
N ILE A 80 -2.88 -3.14 5.60
CA ILE A 80 -3.33 -4.28 6.41
C ILE A 80 -2.14 -4.89 7.16
N ILE A 81 -1.03 -5.14 6.46
CA ILE A 81 0.16 -5.75 7.04
C ILE A 81 0.80 -4.80 8.07
N GLY A 82 0.99 -3.53 7.72
CA GLY A 82 1.55 -2.52 8.63
C GLY A 82 0.66 -2.29 9.85
N GLY A 83 -0.67 -2.25 9.66
CA GLY A 83 -1.65 -2.10 10.74
C GLY A 83 -1.69 -3.30 11.68
N ALA A 84 -1.66 -4.53 11.13
CA ALA A 84 -1.59 -5.75 11.93
C ALA A 84 -0.28 -5.84 12.73
N ALA A 85 0.85 -5.49 12.11
CA ALA A 85 2.14 -5.43 12.78
C ALA A 85 2.11 -4.43 13.95
N LEU A 86 1.58 -3.22 13.73
CA LEU A 86 1.41 -2.21 14.77
C LEU A 86 0.52 -2.71 15.92
N PHE A 87 -0.63 -3.28 15.59
CA PHE A 87 -1.59 -3.78 16.58
C PHE A 87 -0.99 -4.88 17.45
N LEU A 88 -0.35 -5.88 16.83
CA LEU A 88 0.33 -6.96 17.55
C LEU A 88 1.46 -6.41 18.43
N SER A 89 2.25 -5.46 17.92
CA SER A 89 3.33 -4.84 18.69
C SER A 89 2.80 -4.10 19.90
N LEU A 90 1.69 -3.38 19.74
CA LEU A 90 1.05 -2.64 20.84
C LEU A 90 0.53 -3.60 21.91
N VAL A 91 -0.12 -4.70 21.52
CA VAL A 91 -0.62 -5.72 22.47
C VAL A 91 0.55 -6.36 23.23
N VAL A 92 1.61 -6.77 22.52
CA VAL A 92 2.79 -7.36 23.15
C VAL A 92 3.44 -6.36 24.10
N PHE A 93 3.57 -5.09 23.70
CA PHE A 93 4.13 -4.05 24.55
C PHE A 93 3.30 -3.84 25.83
N ILE A 94 1.97 -3.78 25.73
CA ILE A 94 1.09 -3.62 26.90
C ILE A 94 1.14 -4.82 27.83
N VAL A 95 1.23 -6.05 27.30
CA VAL A 95 1.29 -7.28 28.12
C VAL A 95 2.65 -7.46 28.79
N ALA A 96 3.73 -7.00 28.13
CA ALA A 96 5.10 -7.15 28.62
C ALA A 96 5.58 -5.97 29.49
N ALA A 97 4.83 -4.87 29.54
CA ALA A 97 5.08 -3.70 30.39
C ALA A 97 4.41 -3.84 31.76
#